data_AF-A0A0G8CGR9-F1
#
_entry.id   AF-A0A0G8CGR9-F1
#
_cell.length_a   1.000
_cell.length_b   1.000
_cell.length_c   1.000
_cell.angle_alpha   90.00
_cell.angle_beta   90.00
_cell.angle_gamma   90.00
#
_symmetry.space_group_name_H-M   'P 1'
#
loop_
_entity.id
_entity.type
_entity.pdbx_description
1 polymer ?
#
loop_
_entity_poly.entity_id
_entity_poly.type
_entity_poly.pdbx_seq_one_letter_code
_entity_poly.pdbx_strand_id
1 'polypeptide(L)' 'MFGEKLYVSPVLDLYNGEIITYTIGSRPTYSLVSKMLENALEHLPENHQLLMDSDQE' A
#
# COMPACT_ATOMS: atom_id res chain seq x y z
N MET A 1 4.26 -11.42 27.68
CA MET A 1 3.52 -10.54 26.77
C MET A 1 3.97 -10.89 25.36
N PHE A 2 3.14 -11.56 24.56
CA PHE A 2 3.51 -11.89 23.19
C PHE A 2 2.94 -10.80 22.28
N GLY A 3 3.81 -10.10 21.56
CA GLY A 3 3.41 -9.15 20.52
C GLY A 3 2.89 -9.88 19.30
N GLU A 4 1.80 -9.40 18.71
CA GLU A 4 1.27 -9.93 17.46
C GLU A 4 2.09 -9.43 16.28
N LYS A 5 2.40 -10.32 15.33
CA LYS A 5 3.07 -9.94 14.10
C LYS A 5 2.05 -9.26 13.17
N LEU A 6 2.31 -8.01 12.84
CA LEU A 6 1.53 -7.24 11.87
C LEU A 6 2.27 -7.15 10.54
N TYR A 7 1.51 -7.10 9.47
CA TYR A 7 1.96 -6.93 8.10
C TYR A 7 1.43 -5.60 7.59
N VAL A 8 2.27 -4.86 6.89
CA VAL A 8 1.95 -3.55 6.34
C VAL A 8 2.08 -3.64 4.82
N SER A 9 1.08 -3.12 4.11
CA SER A 9 1.13 -2.93 2.66
C SER A 9 1.10 -1.42 2.41
N PRO A 10 2.25 -0.74 2.24
CA PRO A 10 2.31 0.69 1.97
C PRO A 10 2.31 1.00 0.47
N VAL A 11 1.84 2.19 0.11
CA VAL A 11 2.14 2.87 -1.17
C VAL A 11 3.15 3.96 -0.90
N LEU A 12 4.23 3.95 -1.68
CA LEU A 12 5.29 4.93 -1.58
C LEU A 12 5.25 5.88 -2.78
N ASP A 13 5.44 7.16 -2.52
CA ASP A 13 5.88 8.11 -3.53
C ASP A 13 7.36 7.81 -3.84
N LEU A 14 7.66 7.45 -5.08
CA LEU A 14 9.02 7.06 -5.49
C LEU A 14 9.97 8.26 -5.66
N TYR A 15 9.47 9.50 -5.67
CA TYR A 15 10.31 10.69 -5.74
C TYR A 15 10.90 11.07 -4.38
N ASN A 16 10.11 11.00 -3.31
CA ASN A 16 10.54 11.44 -1.97
C ASN A 16 10.51 10.33 -0.89
N GLY A 17 9.97 9.15 -1.20
CA GLY A 17 9.86 8.02 -0.27
C GLY A 17 8.73 8.15 0.76
N GLU A 18 7.81 9.10 0.59
CA GLU A 18 6.69 9.31 1.50
C GLU A 18 5.64 8.20 1.37
N ILE A 19 5.06 7.77 2.50
CA ILE A 19 3.93 6.83 2.49
C ILE A 19 2.66 7.62 2.17
N ILE A 20 2.10 7.39 0.97
CA ILE A 20 0.84 8.02 0.55
C ILE A 20 -0.34 7.37 1.31
N THR A 21 -0.35 6.05 1.39
CA THR A 21 -1.36 5.28 2.12
C THR A 21 -0.81 3.91 2.51
N TYR A 22 -1.48 3.23 3.44
CA TYR A 22 -1.13 1.88 3.84
C TYR A 22 -2.33 1.12 4.39
N THR A 23 -2.24 -0.21 4.38
CA THR A 23 -3.13 -1.08 5.16
C THR A 23 -2.30 -1.95 6.11
N ILE A 24 -2.89 -2.30 7.25
CA ILE A 24 -2.28 -3.18 8.25
C ILE A 24 -3.19 -4.38 8.46
N GLY A 25 -2.59 -5.57 8.56
CA GLY A 25 -3.29 -6.81 8.87
C GLY A 25 -2.43 -7.78 9.66
N SER A 26 -3.06 -8.77 10.27
CA SER A 26 -2.36 -9.84 11.00
C SER A 26 -1.75 -10.91 10.08
N ARG A 27 -2.03 -10.85 8.78
CA ARG A 27 -1.57 -11.79 7.76
C ARG A 27 -1.25 -11.07 6.44
N PRO A 28 -0.26 -11.53 5.65
CA PRO A 28 0.05 -10.96 4.33
C PRO A 28 -0.89 -11.59 3.30
N THR A 29 -2.08 -11.03 3.14
CA THR A 29 -3.11 -11.55 2.22
C THR A 29 -3.27 -10.63 1.02
N TYR A 30 -3.76 -11.18 -0.10
CA TYR A 30 -4.15 -10.36 -1.26
C TYR A 30 -5.14 -9.25 -0.89
N SER A 31 -6.07 -9.52 0.03
CA SER A 31 -7.02 -8.51 0.53
C SER A 31 -6.37 -7.33 1.24
N LEU A 32 -5.15 -7.49 1.77
CA LEU A 32 -4.39 -6.39 2.35
C LEU A 32 -3.89 -5.45 1.24
N VAL A 33 -3.34 -6.05 0.17
CA VAL A 33 -2.84 -5.33 -1.01
C VAL A 33 -3.98 -4.67 -1.78
N SER A 34 -5.08 -5.40 -2.06
CA SER A 34 -6.21 -4.87 -2.83
C SER A 34 -6.85 -3.66 -2.16
N LYS A 35 -7.04 -3.71 -0.84
CA LYS A 35 -7.56 -2.57 -0.06
C LYS A 35 -6.61 -1.39 -0.06
N MET A 36 -5.30 -1.64 0.02
CA MET A 36 -4.32 -0.56 -0.08
C MET A 36 -4.40 0.12 -1.45
N LEU A 37 -4.53 -0.66 -2.54
CA LEU A 37 -4.63 -0.12 -3.89
C LEU A 37 -5.91 0.67 -4.10
N GLU A 38 -7.05 0.16 -3.64
CA GLU A 38 -8.35 0.87 -3.64
C GLU A 38 -8.21 2.22 -2.93
N ASN A 39 -7.67 2.22 -1.71
CA ASN A 39 -7.43 3.46 -0.96
C ASN A 39 -6.49 4.41 -1.71
N ALA A 40 -5.44 3.91 -2.36
CA ALA A 40 -4.50 4.75 -3.10
C ALA A 40 -5.15 5.42 -4.30
N LEU A 41 -5.96 4.67 -5.05
CA LEU A 41 -6.67 5.18 -6.23
C LEU A 41 -7.72 6.24 -5.88
N GLU A 42 -8.36 6.15 -4.72
CA GLU A 42 -9.29 7.19 -4.25
C GLU A 42 -8.62 8.55 -4.00
N HIS A 43 -7.31 8.58 -3.74
CA HIS A 43 -6.57 9.81 -3.46
C HIS A 43 -5.93 10.42 -4.73
N LEU A 44 -5.99 9.72 -5.87
CA LEU A 44 -5.38 10.19 -7.12
C LEU A 44 -6.38 11.00 -7.95
N PRO A 45 -5.95 12.13 -8.56
CA PRO A 45 -6.80 12.86 -9.49
C PRO A 45 -7.08 12.03 -10.75
N GLU A 46 -8.28 12.14 -11.32
CA GLU A 46 -8.76 11.31 -12.45
C GLU A 46 -7.83 11.28 -13.68
N ASN A 47 -7.00 12.33 -13.87
CA ASN A 47 -6.09 12.48 -15.01
C ASN A 47 -4.62 12.19 -14.68
N HIS A 48 -4.34 11.52 -13.56
CA HIS A 48 -2.96 11.23 -13.18
C HIS A 48 -2.36 10.11 -14.05
N GLN A 49 -1.20 10.35 -14.66
CA GLN A 49 -0.41 9.30 -15.31
C GLN A 49 0.28 8.48 -14.23
N LEU A 50 -0.42 7.47 -13.71
CA LEU A 50 0.07 6.61 -12.66
C LEU A 50 1.01 5.54 -13.23
N LEU A 51 2.24 5.50 -12.72
CA LEU A 51 3.14 4.36 -12.86
C LEU A 51 3.20 3.67 -11.50
N MET A 52 2.65 2.47 -11.41
CA MET A 52 2.81 1.60 -10.24
C MET A 52 3.87 0.56 -10.53
N ASP A 53 4.81 0.42 -9.58
CA ASP A 53 5.75 -0.69 -9.56
C ASP A 53 5.52 -1.52 -8.30
N SER A 54 5.54 -2.85 -8.45
CA SER A 54 5.48 -3.78 -7.33
C SER A 54 6.68 -4.69 -7.42
N ASP A 55 7.62 -4.51 -6.49
CA ASP A 55 8.74 -5.42 -6.33
C ASP A 55 8.23 -6.70 -5.66
N GLN A 56 7.88 -7.70 -6.47
CA GLN A 56 7.67 -9.07 -6.01
C GLN A 56 8.79 -9.95 -6.56
N GLU A 57 9.80 -10.18 -5.74
CA GLU A 57 10.71 -11.32 -5.87
C GLU A 57 10.18 -12.56 -5.12
#